data_AF-A0A960TFR4-F1
#
_entry.id   AF-A0A960TFR4-F1
#
_cell.length_a   1.000
_cell.length_b   1.000
_cell.length_c   1.000
_cell.angle_alpha   90.00
_cell.angle_beta   90.00
_cell.angle_gamma   90.00
#
_symmetry.space_group_name_H-M   'P 1'
#
loop_
_entity.id
_entity.type
_entity.pdbx_description
1 polymer ?
#
loop_
_entity_poly.entity_id
_entity_poly.type
_entity_poly.pdbx_seq_one_letter_code
_entity_poly.pdbx_strand_id
1 'polypeptide(L)'
;MEEYSDKLSRFFDSLTFAGSILVILFWSVGSPLFYTPDGPVMSIFTAISLLLLSGIRLARRYLLRWPVTLSLAVLVITGGGNMSSIMMMTAAPGVLARTSSPIVMTSVFTSLGILFFCTYELLVYLRNTPKNVFILDDILIHLALVPGELSLLGHIFNNPTYLSMGIDPRVGISILEMGFMASFAASTILSNHNLFLWQFLKGGLSNQIIFLSLFSNQYIAPVIYLLWAGKGEGNGSFGLELFIMLAGVFATLAFLIIQAYNQNSNLSLSETESRDK
;
A
#
# COMPACT_ATOMS: atom_id res chain seq x y z
N MET A 1 -2.52 -24.96 -1.43
CA MET A 1 -2.75 -23.52 -1.64
C MET A 1 -1.78 -22.69 -0.81
N GLU A 2 -1.64 -22.98 0.49
CA GLU A 2 -0.70 -22.28 1.40
C GLU A 2 0.76 -22.34 0.94
N GLU A 3 1.29 -23.51 0.56
CA GLU A 3 2.68 -23.63 0.09
C GLU A 3 2.97 -22.78 -1.16
N TYR A 4 1.99 -22.65 -2.06
CA TYR A 4 2.11 -21.84 -3.27
C TYR A 4 2.06 -20.34 -2.95
N SER A 5 1.13 -19.92 -2.07
CA SER A 5 1.04 -18.55 -1.56
C SER A 5 2.34 -18.13 -0.87
N ASP A 6 2.91 -19.02 -0.05
CA ASP A 6 4.16 -18.78 0.63
C ASP A 6 5.33 -18.64 -0.34
N LYS A 7 5.40 -19.47 -1.40
CA LYS A 7 6.41 -19.35 -2.47
C LYS A 7 6.30 -18.02 -3.19
N LEU A 8 5.09 -17.60 -3.57
CA LEU A 8 4.85 -16.32 -4.23
C LEU A 8 5.18 -15.13 -3.32
N SER A 9 4.80 -15.17 -2.04
CA SER A 9 5.16 -14.11 -1.08
C SER A 9 6.67 -13.89 -1.03
N ARG A 10 7.49 -14.95 -0.93
CA ARG A 10 8.97 -14.77 -0.92
C ARG A 10 9.50 -14.28 -2.25
N PHE A 11 8.90 -14.70 -3.37
CA PHE A 11 9.28 -14.16 -4.66
C PHE A 11 9.08 -12.64 -4.69
N PHE A 12 7.91 -12.14 -4.29
CA PHE A 12 7.63 -10.71 -4.24
C PHE A 12 8.49 -9.96 -3.22
N ASP A 13 8.71 -10.50 -2.01
CA ASP A 13 9.64 -9.90 -1.04
C ASP A 13 11.07 -9.80 -1.63
N SER A 14 11.55 -10.86 -2.27
CA SER A 14 12.90 -10.90 -2.85
C SER A 14 13.02 -9.96 -4.05
N LEU A 15 11.98 -9.86 -4.87
CA LEU A 15 11.91 -8.94 -6.00
C LEU A 15 11.97 -7.49 -5.51
N THR A 16 11.15 -7.13 -4.52
CA THR A 16 11.14 -5.78 -3.94
C THR A 16 12.48 -5.47 -3.26
N PHE A 17 13.07 -6.44 -2.55
CA PHE A 17 14.37 -6.27 -1.89
C PHE A 17 15.50 -6.02 -2.89
N ALA A 18 15.67 -6.93 -3.86
CA ALA A 18 16.72 -6.82 -4.88
C ALA A 18 16.51 -5.58 -5.78
N GLY A 19 15.26 -5.31 -6.16
CA GLY A 19 14.90 -4.11 -6.91
C GLY A 19 15.25 -2.83 -6.17
N SER A 20 15.00 -2.78 -4.85
CA SER A 20 15.37 -1.63 -4.02
C SER A 20 16.88 -1.43 -3.93
N ILE A 21 17.67 -2.50 -3.82
CA ILE A 21 19.14 -2.43 -3.89
C ILE A 21 19.58 -1.81 -5.22
N LEU A 22 19.05 -2.31 -6.34
CA LEU A 22 19.38 -1.78 -7.66
C LEU A 22 19.07 -0.29 -7.76
N VAL A 23 17.88 0.15 -7.34
CA VAL A 23 17.52 1.57 -7.35
C VAL A 23 18.54 2.40 -6.54
N ILE A 24 18.92 1.96 -5.34
CA ILE A 24 19.92 2.65 -4.50
C ILE A 24 21.28 2.74 -5.20
N LEU A 25 21.72 1.67 -5.87
CA LEU A 25 22.99 1.67 -6.61
C LEU A 25 22.97 2.67 -7.78
N PHE A 26 21.89 2.72 -8.55
CA PHE A 26 21.72 3.67 -9.66
C PHE A 26 21.66 5.12 -9.17
N TRP A 27 21.02 5.38 -8.03
CA TRP A 27 21.10 6.68 -7.35
C TRP A 27 22.54 7.04 -6.96
N SER A 28 23.31 6.08 -6.45
CA SER A 28 24.69 6.29 -5.98
C SER A 28 25.66 6.63 -7.11
N VAL A 29 25.42 6.14 -8.33
CA VAL A 29 26.20 6.45 -9.54
C VAL A 29 25.69 7.74 -10.23
N GLY A 30 24.63 8.37 -9.70
CA GLY A 30 24.06 9.61 -10.24
C GLY A 30 23.20 9.41 -11.49
N SER A 31 22.74 8.18 -11.76
CA SER A 31 21.87 7.84 -12.90
C SER A 31 20.64 7.08 -12.43
N PRO A 32 19.66 7.74 -11.76
CA PRO A 32 18.49 7.05 -11.22
C PRO A 32 17.70 6.34 -12.33
N LEU A 33 17.13 5.17 -12.00
CA LEU A 33 16.36 4.37 -12.96
C LEU A 33 15.12 5.13 -13.43
N PHE A 34 14.90 5.14 -14.75
CA PHE A 34 13.78 5.82 -15.41
C PHE A 34 13.67 7.31 -15.06
N TYR A 35 14.80 7.97 -14.75
CA TYR A 35 14.82 9.39 -14.43
C TYR A 35 14.38 10.25 -15.63
N THR A 36 13.45 11.16 -15.36
CA THR A 36 13.07 12.24 -16.27
C THR A 36 12.98 13.54 -15.46
N PRO A 37 13.48 14.68 -15.98
CA PRO A 37 13.45 15.94 -15.24
C PRO A 37 12.02 16.44 -14.97
N ASP A 38 11.08 16.10 -15.84
CA ASP A 38 9.69 16.58 -15.79
C ASP A 38 8.69 15.51 -15.33
N GLY A 39 9.18 14.43 -14.71
CA GLY A 39 8.35 13.29 -14.34
C GLY A 39 8.80 12.63 -13.04
N PRO A 40 7.93 11.83 -12.43
CA PRO A 40 8.17 11.28 -11.11
C PRO A 40 9.21 10.18 -11.19
N VAL A 41 10.15 10.18 -10.24
CA VAL A 41 11.20 9.16 -10.14
C VAL A 41 11.14 8.51 -8.76
N MET A 42 11.37 7.20 -8.69
CA MET A 42 11.44 6.50 -7.42
C MET A 42 12.60 7.07 -6.59
N SER A 43 12.27 7.69 -5.46
CA SER A 43 13.27 8.34 -4.61
C SER A 43 14.20 7.32 -3.94
N ILE A 44 15.42 7.75 -3.60
CA ILE A 44 16.34 6.92 -2.82
C ILE A 44 15.76 6.56 -1.45
N PHE A 45 14.99 7.46 -0.83
CA PHE A 45 14.37 7.23 0.47
C PHE A 45 13.23 6.21 0.40
N THR A 46 12.46 6.20 -0.69
CA THR A 46 11.46 5.16 -0.95
C THR A 46 12.14 3.81 -1.11
N ALA A 47 13.23 3.76 -1.89
CA ALA A 47 13.98 2.53 -2.10
C ALA A 47 14.57 2.00 -0.79
N ILE A 48 15.13 2.86 0.07
CA ILE A 48 15.60 2.47 1.40
C ILE A 48 14.44 1.95 2.25
N SER A 49 13.28 2.61 2.25
CA SER A 49 12.11 2.19 3.03
C SER A 49 11.63 0.80 2.61
N LEU A 50 11.52 0.55 1.31
CA LEU A 50 11.13 -0.77 0.77
C LEU A 50 12.19 -1.83 0.98
N LEU A 51 13.48 -1.47 0.90
CA LEU A 51 14.60 -2.35 1.24
C LEU A 51 14.49 -2.81 2.70
N LEU A 52 14.24 -1.89 3.62
CA LEU A 52 14.11 -2.19 5.05
C LEU A 52 12.88 -3.06 5.32
N LEU A 53 11.72 -2.71 4.75
CA LEU A 53 10.47 -3.47 4.91
C LEU A 53 10.55 -4.89 4.35
N SER A 54 11.04 -5.05 3.11
CA SER A 54 11.23 -6.39 2.52
C SER A 54 12.38 -7.15 3.21
N GLY A 55 13.42 -6.43 3.63
CA GLY A 55 14.58 -6.96 4.33
C GLY A 55 14.22 -7.59 5.67
N ILE A 56 13.39 -6.94 6.49
CA ILE A 56 12.95 -7.54 7.77
C ILE A 56 12.14 -8.83 7.55
N ARG A 57 11.31 -8.90 6.50
CA ARG A 57 10.53 -10.11 6.17
C ARG A 57 11.44 -11.25 5.75
N LEU A 58 12.39 -10.98 4.87
CA LEU A 58 13.38 -11.97 4.43
C LEU A 58 14.30 -12.40 5.59
N ALA A 59 14.75 -11.45 6.40
CA ALA A 59 15.57 -11.73 7.58
C ALA A 59 14.86 -12.66 8.54
N ARG A 60 13.59 -12.41 8.88
CA ARG A 60 12.81 -13.31 9.74
C ARG A 60 12.60 -14.69 9.15
N ARG A 61 12.47 -14.78 7.82
CA ARG A 61 12.22 -16.03 7.12
C ARG A 61 13.48 -16.91 7.03
N TYR A 62 14.65 -16.31 6.83
CA TYR A 62 15.90 -17.05 6.57
C TYR A 62 16.89 -17.04 7.73
N LEU A 63 16.82 -16.07 8.64
CA LEU A 63 17.71 -15.98 9.80
C LEU A 63 16.98 -16.48 11.06
N LEU A 64 17.29 -17.71 11.45
CA LEU A 64 16.68 -18.42 12.60
C LEU A 64 16.70 -17.62 13.92
N ARG A 65 17.64 -16.69 14.08
CA ARG A 65 17.83 -15.90 15.31
C ARG A 65 17.55 -14.41 15.13
N TRP A 66 16.83 -14.00 14.08
CA TRP A 66 16.50 -12.60 13.88
C TRP A 66 15.61 -12.07 15.03
N PRO A 67 16.05 -11.06 15.80
CA PRO A 67 15.31 -10.61 16.96
C PRO A 67 14.09 -9.76 16.57
N VAL A 68 12.96 -10.03 17.20
CA VAL A 68 11.71 -9.25 17.00
C VAL A 68 11.93 -7.77 17.34
N THR A 69 12.71 -7.46 18.37
CA THR A 69 13.05 -6.09 18.78
C THR A 69 13.72 -5.29 17.66
N LEU A 70 14.60 -5.93 16.86
CA LEU A 70 15.23 -5.28 15.72
C LEU A 70 14.24 -5.03 14.58
N SER A 71 13.30 -5.95 14.37
CA SER A 71 12.21 -5.74 13.40
C SER A 71 11.36 -4.52 13.79
N LEU A 72 10.97 -4.43 15.05
CA LEU A 72 10.22 -3.28 15.59
C LEU A 72 11.01 -1.98 15.46
N ALA A 73 12.30 -1.98 15.78
CA ALA A 73 13.16 -0.80 15.63
C ALA A 73 13.24 -0.33 14.17
N VAL A 74 13.48 -1.24 13.23
CA VAL A 74 13.54 -0.93 11.80
C VAL A 74 12.21 -0.38 11.30
N LEU A 75 11.08 -0.92 11.75
CA LEU A 75 9.75 -0.43 11.39
C LEU A 75 9.48 0.97 11.94
N VAL A 76 9.81 1.24 13.19
CA VAL A 76 9.63 2.57 13.79
C VAL A 76 10.53 3.60 13.10
N ILE A 77 11.77 3.25 12.76
CA ILE A 77 12.68 4.13 12.00
C ILE A 77 12.12 4.40 10.61
N THR A 78 11.66 3.35 9.90
CA THR A 78 11.11 3.47 8.56
C THR A 78 9.83 4.32 8.56
N GLY A 79 8.89 4.02 9.47
CA GLY A 79 7.66 4.79 9.64
C GLY A 79 7.93 6.23 10.05
N GLY A 80 8.86 6.46 10.98
CA GLY A 80 9.28 7.80 11.40
C GLY A 80 9.91 8.63 10.28
N GLY A 81 10.75 8.02 9.45
CA GLY A 81 11.33 8.69 8.26
C GLY A 81 10.28 9.10 7.23
N ASN A 82 9.27 8.24 7.00
CA ASN A 82 8.16 8.56 6.10
C ASN A 82 7.21 9.62 6.70
N MET A 83 6.96 9.57 8.01
CA MET A 83 6.19 10.62 8.68
C MET A 83 6.91 11.98 8.65
N SER A 84 8.23 11.98 8.83
CA SER A 84 9.05 13.18 8.66
C SER A 84 8.99 13.71 7.23
N SER A 85 9.03 12.85 6.21
CA SER A 85 8.88 13.26 4.81
C SER A 85 7.51 13.93 4.55
N ILE A 86 6.42 13.39 5.10
CA ILE A 86 5.09 14.02 5.03
C ILE A 86 5.10 15.40 5.68
N MET A 87 5.58 15.50 6.92
CA MET A 87 5.64 16.78 7.65
C MET A 87 6.47 17.81 6.89
N MET A 88 7.60 17.37 6.33
CA MET A 88 8.52 18.23 5.62
C MET A 88 7.92 18.76 4.31
N MET A 89 7.24 17.90 3.56
CA MET A 89 6.58 18.25 2.29
C MET A 89 5.29 19.06 2.50
N THR A 90 4.62 18.93 3.64
CA THR A 90 3.40 19.69 3.95
C THR A 90 3.69 21.03 4.62
N ALA A 91 4.70 21.12 5.49
CA ALA A 91 5.00 22.35 6.23
C ALA A 91 5.87 23.34 5.45
N ALA A 92 6.84 22.87 4.66
CA ALA A 92 7.81 23.74 3.98
C ALA A 92 8.23 23.24 2.58
N PRO A 93 7.28 22.97 1.66
CA PRO A 93 7.59 22.39 0.35
C PRO A 93 8.59 23.22 -0.46
N GLY A 94 8.49 24.55 -0.43
CA GLY A 94 9.34 25.45 -1.24
C GLY A 94 10.81 25.53 -0.82
N VAL A 95 11.15 25.05 0.37
CA VAL A 95 12.55 25.00 0.85
C VAL A 95 13.20 23.68 0.43
N LEU A 96 12.42 22.61 0.32
CA LEU A 96 12.91 21.23 0.31
C LEU A 96 12.70 20.54 -1.04
N ALA A 97 11.64 20.86 -1.75
CA ALA A 97 11.38 20.41 -3.12
C ALA A 97 11.92 21.43 -4.14
N ARG A 98 13.19 21.82 -4.00
CA ARG A 98 13.87 22.62 -5.02
C ARG A 98 14.48 21.69 -6.07
N THR A 99 14.15 21.93 -7.32
CA THR A 99 14.68 21.22 -8.50
C THR A 99 16.21 21.23 -8.60
N SER A 100 16.88 22.12 -7.87
CA SER A 100 18.35 22.21 -7.77
C SER A 100 19.00 21.11 -6.93
N SER A 101 18.24 20.38 -6.10
CA SER A 101 18.79 19.26 -5.34
C SER A 101 18.98 18.04 -6.26
N PRO A 102 20.15 17.37 -6.21
CA PRO A 102 20.34 16.10 -6.90
C PRO A 102 19.56 14.97 -6.24
N ILE A 103 19.15 15.12 -4.98
CA ILE A 103 18.37 14.14 -4.23
C ILE A 103 16.89 14.52 -4.29
N VAL A 104 16.06 13.55 -4.66
CA VAL A 104 14.60 13.69 -4.75
C VAL A 104 13.97 13.16 -3.46
N MET A 105 13.01 13.91 -2.92
CA MET A 105 12.24 13.53 -1.73
C MET A 105 11.19 12.46 -2.05
N THR A 106 10.79 11.65 -1.06
CA THR A 106 9.61 10.77 -1.20
C THR A 106 8.33 11.61 -1.16
N SER A 107 7.39 11.29 -2.04
CA SER A 107 6.10 11.98 -2.11
C SER A 107 5.26 11.75 -0.83
N VAL A 108 4.29 12.64 -0.58
CA VAL A 108 3.37 12.51 0.56
C VAL A 108 2.55 11.23 0.44
N PHE A 109 2.06 10.92 -0.76
CA PHE A 109 1.23 9.74 -1.03
C PHE A 109 2.00 8.44 -0.82
N THR A 110 3.23 8.35 -1.33
CA THR A 110 4.11 7.18 -1.10
C THR A 110 4.39 6.99 0.39
N SER A 111 4.72 8.09 1.08
CA SER A 111 5.03 8.07 2.50
C SER A 111 3.84 7.59 3.34
N LEU A 112 2.61 8.00 2.97
CA LEU A 112 1.38 7.51 3.60
C LEU A 112 1.20 6.01 3.40
N GLY A 113 1.37 5.50 2.18
CA GLY A 113 1.27 4.06 1.90
C GLY A 113 2.30 3.25 2.70
N ILE A 114 3.55 3.72 2.75
CA ILE A 114 4.61 3.08 3.56
C ILE A 114 4.29 3.14 5.06
N LEU A 115 3.73 4.25 5.55
CA LEU A 115 3.33 4.37 6.95
C LEU A 115 2.22 3.38 7.31
N PHE A 116 1.25 3.17 6.44
CA PHE A 116 0.24 2.12 6.62
C PHE A 116 0.86 0.72 6.62
N PHE A 117 1.79 0.42 5.71
CA PHE A 117 2.53 -0.85 5.73
C PHE A 117 3.35 -1.03 7.01
N CYS A 118 4.03 0.00 7.49
CA CYS A 118 4.79 -0.06 8.74
C CYS A 118 3.85 -0.30 9.93
N THR A 119 2.71 0.37 9.96
CA THR A 119 1.69 0.23 11.03
C THR A 119 1.10 -1.18 11.01
N TYR A 120 0.76 -1.69 9.82
CA TYR A 120 0.31 -3.06 9.62
C TYR A 120 1.34 -4.06 10.16
N GLU A 121 2.59 -3.94 9.74
CA GLU A 121 3.67 -4.83 10.17
C GLU A 121 3.84 -4.77 11.70
N LEU A 122 3.92 -3.58 12.29
CA LEU A 122 4.01 -3.39 13.74
C LEU A 122 2.88 -4.11 14.48
N LEU A 123 1.65 -4.00 13.99
CA LEU A 123 0.51 -4.69 14.58
C LEU A 123 0.64 -6.21 14.45
N VAL A 124 1.05 -6.72 13.29
CA VAL A 124 1.32 -8.16 13.12
C VAL A 124 2.34 -8.64 14.15
N TYR A 125 3.39 -7.86 14.44
CA TYR A 125 4.39 -8.19 15.47
C TYR A 125 3.87 -8.11 16.90
N LEU A 126 3.05 -7.11 17.21
CA LEU A 126 2.66 -6.80 18.59
C LEU A 126 1.46 -7.61 19.08
N ARG A 127 0.45 -7.83 18.24
CA ARG A 127 -0.79 -8.48 18.66
C ARG A 127 -0.95 -9.92 18.20
N ASN A 128 -0.16 -10.39 17.21
CA ASN A 128 -0.56 -11.46 16.29
C ASN A 128 -1.93 -11.14 15.64
N THR A 129 -2.16 -11.47 14.38
CA THR A 129 -3.44 -11.11 13.71
C THR A 129 -4.63 -11.63 14.53
N PRO A 130 -5.46 -10.74 15.12
CA PRO A 130 -6.50 -11.17 16.04
C PRO A 130 -7.62 -11.85 15.25
N LYS A 131 -8.19 -12.95 15.77
CA LYS A 131 -9.38 -13.60 15.19
C LYS A 131 -10.67 -12.77 15.31
N ASN A 132 -10.57 -11.50 15.74
CA ASN A 132 -11.71 -10.66 16.09
C ASN A 132 -12.35 -9.97 14.88
N VAL A 133 -13.59 -9.51 15.07
CA VAL A 133 -14.43 -8.73 14.15
C VAL A 133 -13.70 -7.54 13.51
N PHE A 134 -12.72 -6.97 14.21
CA PHE A 134 -11.98 -5.82 13.74
C PHE A 134 -10.94 -6.26 12.71
N ILE A 135 -11.34 -6.26 11.43
CA ILE A 135 -10.53 -6.56 10.23
C ILE A 135 -9.47 -5.49 9.95
N LEU A 136 -8.77 -5.04 10.99
CA LEU A 136 -7.82 -3.93 10.92
C LEU A 136 -6.66 -4.22 9.97
N ASP A 137 -6.24 -5.48 9.89
CA ASP A 137 -5.20 -5.91 8.94
C ASP A 137 -5.67 -5.70 7.49
N ASP A 138 -6.89 -6.14 7.15
CA ASP A 138 -7.51 -5.92 5.83
C ASP A 138 -7.70 -4.42 5.53
N ILE A 139 -8.16 -3.63 6.52
CA ILE A 139 -8.35 -2.17 6.39
C ILE A 139 -7.02 -1.48 6.10
N LEU A 140 -5.97 -1.77 6.87
CA LEU A 140 -4.67 -1.13 6.70
C LEU A 140 -4.05 -1.46 5.34
N ILE A 141 -4.18 -2.70 4.87
CA ILE A 141 -3.71 -3.09 3.53
C ILE A 141 -4.47 -2.32 2.45
N HIS A 142 -5.81 -2.21 2.54
CA HIS A 142 -6.58 -1.43 1.57
C HIS A 142 -6.20 0.06 1.59
N LEU A 143 -6.07 0.66 2.78
CA LEU A 143 -5.65 2.06 2.92
C LEU A 143 -4.23 2.30 2.39
N ALA A 144 -3.33 1.32 2.51
CA ALA A 144 -1.99 1.38 1.94
C ALA A 144 -1.98 1.38 0.39
N LEU A 145 -3.03 0.84 -0.24
CA LEU A 145 -3.18 0.80 -1.70
C LEU A 145 -3.73 2.11 -2.27
N VAL A 146 -4.59 2.83 -1.53
CA VAL A 146 -5.26 4.07 -1.99
C VAL A 146 -4.29 5.09 -2.63
N PRO A 147 -3.11 5.38 -2.06
CA PRO A 147 -2.15 6.29 -2.71
C PRO A 147 -1.69 5.81 -4.09
N GLY A 148 -1.52 4.50 -4.27
CA GLY A 148 -1.17 3.90 -5.56
C GLY A 148 -2.32 3.97 -6.56
N GLU A 149 -3.57 3.83 -6.12
CA GLU A 149 -4.76 3.98 -6.96
C GLU A 149 -4.87 5.40 -7.50
N LEU A 150 -4.69 6.39 -6.63
CA LEU A 150 -4.65 7.80 -7.03
C LEU A 150 -3.55 8.05 -8.05
N SER A 151 -2.34 7.56 -7.79
CA SER A 151 -1.25 7.71 -8.75
C SER A 151 -1.54 7.03 -10.08
N LEU A 152 -2.26 5.90 -10.11
CA LEU A 152 -2.64 5.25 -11.37
C LEU A 152 -3.53 6.17 -12.21
N LEU A 153 -4.54 6.81 -11.59
CA LEU A 153 -5.35 7.82 -12.26
C LEU A 153 -4.49 9.00 -12.76
N GLY A 154 -3.54 9.43 -11.93
CA GLY A 154 -2.58 10.47 -12.30
C GLY A 154 -1.76 10.13 -13.54
N HIS A 155 -1.29 8.89 -13.68
CA HIS A 155 -0.55 8.43 -14.87
C HIS A 155 -1.44 8.28 -16.09
N ILE A 156 -2.66 7.72 -15.94
CA ILE A 156 -3.58 7.49 -17.07
C ILE A 156 -4.08 8.81 -17.67
N PHE A 157 -4.36 9.80 -16.83
CA PHE A 157 -4.97 11.08 -17.24
C PHE A 157 -4.01 12.27 -17.16
N ASN A 158 -2.73 12.03 -16.88
CA ASN A 158 -1.67 13.03 -16.79
C ASN A 158 -2.01 14.19 -15.82
N ASN A 159 -2.46 13.85 -14.61
CA ASN A 159 -2.80 14.83 -13.57
C ASN A 159 -1.71 14.86 -12.48
N PRO A 160 -0.95 15.95 -12.35
CA PRO A 160 0.18 16.04 -11.42
C PRO A 160 -0.23 15.92 -9.96
N THR A 161 -1.44 16.37 -9.60
CA THR A 161 -1.94 16.32 -8.23
C THR A 161 -2.19 14.89 -7.78
N TYR A 162 -2.70 14.04 -8.67
CA TYR A 162 -2.86 12.61 -8.41
C TYR A 162 -1.52 11.87 -8.33
N LEU A 163 -0.48 12.37 -9.02
CA LEU A 163 0.89 11.87 -8.90
C LEU A 163 1.59 12.36 -7.62
N SER A 164 0.93 13.15 -6.78
CA SER A 164 1.53 13.85 -5.63
C SER A 164 2.68 14.78 -6.03
N MET A 165 2.71 15.26 -7.28
CA MET A 165 3.69 16.24 -7.73
C MET A 165 3.39 17.59 -7.12
N GLY A 166 4.36 18.13 -6.40
CA GLY A 166 4.31 19.48 -5.86
C GLY A 166 5.14 20.43 -6.72
N ILE A 167 6.04 21.15 -6.05
CA ILE A 167 6.92 22.15 -6.65
C ILE A 167 7.98 21.49 -7.55
N ASP A 168 8.45 20.29 -7.19
CA ASP A 168 9.37 19.50 -7.99
C ASP A 168 8.60 18.33 -8.63
N PRO A 169 8.49 18.27 -9.97
CA PRO A 169 7.76 17.20 -10.67
C PRO A 169 8.38 15.81 -10.46
N ARG A 170 9.64 15.75 -10.02
CA ARG A 170 10.33 14.50 -9.68
C ARG A 170 9.81 13.89 -8.38
N VAL A 171 9.31 14.73 -7.47
CA VAL A 171 8.74 14.35 -6.18
C VAL A 171 7.28 13.93 -6.38
N GLY A 172 7.08 12.78 -7.00
CA GLY A 172 5.79 12.15 -7.21
C GLY A 172 5.92 10.63 -7.23
N ILE A 173 4.80 9.92 -7.42
CA ILE A 173 4.80 8.46 -7.45
C ILE A 173 5.12 7.97 -8.88
N SER A 174 6.28 7.33 -9.05
CA SER A 174 6.68 6.75 -10.34
C SER A 174 6.04 5.39 -10.61
N ILE A 175 5.96 4.97 -11.88
CA ILE A 175 5.46 3.63 -12.25
C ILE A 175 6.31 2.53 -11.60
N LEU A 176 7.64 2.72 -11.53
CA LEU A 176 8.54 1.77 -10.86
C LEU A 176 8.20 1.65 -9.38
N GLU A 177 7.97 2.78 -8.72
CA GLU A 177 7.59 2.85 -7.32
C GLU A 177 6.25 2.16 -7.05
N MET A 178 5.24 2.43 -7.89
CA MET A 178 3.95 1.72 -7.84
C MET A 178 4.13 0.21 -7.99
N GLY A 179 4.98 -0.23 -8.92
CA GLY A 179 5.28 -1.64 -9.14
C GLY A 179 5.88 -2.31 -7.91
N PHE A 180 6.82 -1.66 -7.23
CA PHE A 180 7.42 -2.21 -6.01
C PHE A 180 6.48 -2.17 -4.80
N MET A 181 5.66 -1.12 -4.66
CA MET A 181 4.64 -1.07 -3.63
C MET A 181 3.55 -2.13 -3.85
N ALA A 182 3.12 -2.33 -5.11
CA ALA A 182 2.18 -3.39 -5.46
C ALA A 182 2.76 -4.79 -5.21
N SER A 183 4.03 -5.02 -5.56
CA SER A 183 4.76 -6.24 -5.21
C SER A 183 4.79 -6.46 -3.70
N PHE A 184 5.10 -5.42 -2.92
CA PHE A 184 5.12 -5.50 -1.47
C PHE A 184 3.72 -5.77 -0.88
N ALA A 185 2.68 -5.14 -1.42
CA ALA A 185 1.29 -5.38 -1.05
C ALA A 185 0.87 -6.82 -1.34
N ALA A 186 1.19 -7.33 -2.52
CA ALA A 186 0.92 -8.71 -2.91
C ALA A 186 1.59 -9.70 -1.96
N SER A 187 2.87 -9.48 -1.62
CA SER A 187 3.55 -10.29 -0.62
C SER A 187 2.85 -10.23 0.74
N THR A 188 2.42 -9.03 1.16
CA THR A 188 1.72 -8.80 2.43
C THR A 188 0.46 -9.67 2.51
N ILE A 189 -0.39 -9.58 1.50
CA ILE A 189 -1.66 -10.30 1.41
C ILE A 189 -1.43 -11.82 1.37
N LEU A 190 -0.46 -12.28 0.56
CA LEU A 190 -0.15 -13.71 0.40
C LEU A 190 0.53 -14.34 1.62
N SER A 191 1.28 -13.54 2.40
CA SER A 191 1.98 -14.02 3.59
C SER A 191 1.07 -14.13 4.82
N ASN A 192 -0.03 -13.38 4.87
CA ASN A 192 -0.94 -13.37 6.00
C ASN A 192 -2.19 -14.21 5.70
N HIS A 193 -2.13 -15.49 6.09
CA HIS A 193 -3.24 -16.43 5.94
C HIS A 193 -4.43 -16.15 6.87
N ASN A 194 -4.27 -15.27 7.85
CA ASN A 194 -5.29 -14.95 8.85
C ASN A 194 -6.18 -13.77 8.45
N LEU A 195 -5.94 -13.14 7.30
CA LEU A 195 -6.79 -12.07 6.78
C LEU A 195 -8.24 -12.55 6.66
N PHE A 196 -9.17 -11.69 7.08
CA PHE A 196 -10.59 -12.00 6.93
C PHE A 196 -10.95 -12.19 5.46
N LEU A 197 -10.32 -11.42 4.57
CA LEU A 197 -10.46 -11.56 3.12
C LEU A 197 -10.31 -13.03 2.66
N TRP A 198 -9.31 -13.75 3.14
CA TRP A 198 -9.11 -15.15 2.73
C TRP A 198 -10.22 -16.07 3.22
N GLN A 199 -10.72 -15.83 4.44
CA GLN A 199 -11.85 -16.59 4.98
C GLN A 199 -13.12 -16.33 4.16
N PHE A 200 -13.38 -15.06 3.85
CA PHE A 200 -14.50 -14.65 3.03
C PHE A 200 -14.45 -15.27 1.62
N LEU A 201 -13.30 -15.21 0.94
CA LEU A 201 -13.11 -15.76 -0.40
C LEU A 201 -13.21 -17.30 -0.46
N LYS A 202 -12.86 -17.98 0.64
CA LYS A 202 -13.06 -19.44 0.77
C LYS A 202 -14.52 -19.84 0.94
N GLY A 203 -15.41 -18.91 1.30
CA GLY A 203 -16.84 -19.16 1.49
C GLY A 203 -17.63 -19.51 0.22
N GLY A 204 -17.05 -19.30 -0.97
CA GLY A 204 -17.62 -19.76 -2.24
C GLY A 204 -17.40 -18.80 -3.41
N LEU A 205 -17.81 -19.23 -4.60
CA LEU A 205 -17.66 -18.47 -5.85
C LEU A 205 -18.45 -17.16 -5.84
N SER A 206 -19.63 -17.14 -5.20
CA SER A 206 -20.43 -15.91 -5.03
C SER A 206 -19.63 -14.83 -4.29
N ASN A 207 -18.96 -15.18 -3.18
CA ASN A 207 -18.14 -14.26 -2.41
C ASN A 207 -16.98 -13.72 -3.24
N GLN A 208 -16.34 -14.57 -4.04
CA GLN A 208 -15.25 -14.18 -4.93
C GLN A 208 -15.72 -13.17 -5.98
N ILE A 209 -16.88 -13.40 -6.61
CA ILE A 209 -17.47 -12.47 -7.59
C ILE A 209 -17.84 -11.14 -6.92
N ILE A 210 -18.47 -11.18 -5.75
CA ILE A 210 -18.88 -9.96 -5.03
C ILE A 210 -17.66 -9.13 -4.66
N PHE A 211 -16.64 -9.75 -4.04
CA PHE A 211 -15.41 -9.05 -3.68
C PHE A 211 -14.71 -8.50 -4.92
N LEU A 212 -14.54 -9.33 -5.97
CA LEU A 212 -13.91 -8.90 -7.22
C LEU A 212 -14.65 -7.72 -7.84
N SER A 213 -15.97 -7.72 -7.82
CA SER A 213 -16.80 -6.63 -8.36
C SER A 213 -16.62 -5.35 -7.55
N LEU A 214 -16.70 -5.42 -6.22
CA LEU A 214 -16.52 -4.26 -5.34
C LEU A 214 -15.10 -3.69 -5.44
N PHE A 215 -14.10 -4.57 -5.33
CA PHE A 215 -12.70 -4.19 -5.41
C PHE A 215 -12.36 -3.61 -6.78
N SER A 216 -12.78 -4.24 -7.89
CA SER A 216 -12.51 -3.69 -9.23
C SER A 216 -13.26 -2.38 -9.49
N ASN A 217 -14.45 -2.21 -8.90
CA ASN A 217 -15.26 -1.00 -9.09
C ASN A 217 -14.54 0.26 -8.56
N GLN A 218 -13.74 0.17 -7.49
CA GLN A 218 -13.00 1.32 -6.97
C GLN A 218 -11.92 1.83 -7.95
N TYR A 219 -11.46 0.99 -8.90
CA TYR A 219 -10.55 1.36 -9.98
C TYR A 219 -11.28 1.74 -11.27
N ILE A 220 -12.30 0.96 -11.66
CA ILE A 220 -12.95 1.09 -12.97
C ILE A 220 -13.90 2.28 -13.00
N ALA A 221 -14.69 2.51 -11.95
CA ALA A 221 -15.66 3.59 -11.90
C ALA A 221 -15.05 4.99 -12.11
N PRO A 222 -13.96 5.38 -11.42
CA PRO A 222 -13.33 6.68 -11.67
C PRO A 222 -12.76 6.80 -13.08
N VAL A 223 -12.20 5.70 -13.63
CA VAL A 223 -11.70 5.68 -15.02
C VAL A 223 -12.83 5.89 -16.03
N ILE A 224 -13.95 5.18 -15.88
CA ILE A 224 -15.13 5.35 -16.75
C ILE A 224 -15.65 6.78 -16.66
N TYR A 225 -15.76 7.33 -15.45
CA TYR A 225 -16.18 8.72 -15.26
C TYR A 225 -15.27 9.69 -16.00
N LEU A 226 -13.95 9.55 -15.88
CA LEU A 226 -12.99 10.41 -16.56
C LEU A 226 -13.04 10.27 -18.09
N LEU A 227 -13.24 9.05 -18.62
CA LEU A 227 -13.36 8.82 -20.06
C LEU A 227 -14.62 9.43 -20.67
N TRP A 228 -15.74 9.47 -19.93
CA TRP A 228 -17.05 9.89 -20.45
C TRP A 228 -17.43 11.32 -20.08
N ALA A 229 -17.27 11.69 -18.82
CA ALA A 229 -17.70 12.96 -18.25
C ALA A 229 -16.52 13.90 -17.92
N GLY A 230 -15.33 13.36 -17.67
CA GLY A 230 -14.12 14.11 -17.30
C GLY A 230 -13.27 14.60 -18.48
N LYS A 231 -13.87 14.95 -19.62
CA LYS A 231 -13.13 15.60 -20.70
C LYS A 231 -12.73 17.03 -20.29
N GLY A 232 -11.47 17.17 -19.90
CA GLY A 232 -10.88 18.44 -19.47
C GLY A 232 -11.19 18.67 -17.99
N GLU A 233 -10.22 18.96 -17.15
CA GLU A 233 -9.09 19.85 -17.38
C GLU A 233 -7.86 19.27 -16.72
N GLY A 234 -6.69 19.37 -17.36
CA GLY A 234 -5.37 19.17 -16.72
C GLY A 234 -5.06 20.26 -15.68
N ASN A 235 -6.09 20.75 -14.99
CA ASN A 235 -6.01 21.69 -13.90
C ASN A 235 -5.65 20.85 -12.68
N GLY A 236 -4.36 20.76 -12.35
CA GLY A 236 -3.79 19.96 -11.26
C GLY A 236 -4.54 20.08 -9.92
N SER A 237 -5.69 19.43 -9.82
CA SER A 237 -6.65 19.52 -8.74
C SER A 237 -7.42 18.21 -8.67
N PHE A 238 -8.02 17.95 -7.52
CA PHE A 238 -8.83 16.76 -7.27
C PHE A 238 -10.23 16.97 -7.84
N GLY A 239 -10.68 16.08 -8.73
CA GLY A 239 -12.04 16.09 -9.29
C GLY A 239 -13.00 15.10 -8.61
N LEU A 240 -14.19 14.95 -9.21
CA LEU A 240 -15.26 14.06 -8.73
C LEU A 240 -14.84 12.58 -8.75
N GLU A 241 -13.92 12.20 -9.62
CA GLU A 241 -13.29 10.87 -9.70
C GLU A 241 -12.67 10.44 -8.37
N LEU A 242 -12.11 11.37 -7.57
CA LEU A 242 -11.57 11.06 -6.26
C LEU A 242 -12.69 10.56 -5.33
N PHE A 243 -13.82 11.25 -5.32
CA PHE A 243 -14.96 10.87 -4.48
C PHE A 243 -15.58 9.55 -4.95
N ILE A 244 -15.64 9.32 -6.27
CA ILE A 244 -16.10 8.05 -6.83
C ILE A 244 -15.18 6.90 -6.39
N MET A 245 -13.87 7.08 -6.51
CA MET A 245 -12.87 6.11 -6.06
C MET A 245 -12.99 5.83 -4.55
N LEU A 246 -13.00 6.88 -3.72
CA LEU A 246 -13.13 6.75 -2.27
C LEU A 246 -14.45 6.09 -1.87
N ALA A 247 -15.56 6.40 -2.53
CA ALA A 247 -16.83 5.73 -2.31
C ALA A 247 -16.73 4.22 -2.59
N GLY A 248 -16.00 3.82 -3.63
CA GLY A 248 -15.67 2.42 -3.92
C GLY A 248 -14.87 1.77 -2.79
N VAL A 249 -13.80 2.41 -2.33
CA VAL A 249 -12.96 1.92 -1.22
C VAL A 249 -13.80 1.75 0.05
N PHE A 250 -14.60 2.75 0.42
CA PHE A 250 -15.47 2.68 1.59
C PHE A 250 -16.55 1.61 1.45
N ALA A 251 -17.13 1.43 0.25
CA ALA A 251 -18.10 0.36 0.01
C ALA A 251 -17.48 -1.02 0.21
N THR A 252 -16.28 -1.26 -0.34
CA THR A 252 -15.54 -2.53 -0.16
C THR A 252 -15.24 -2.78 1.32
N LEU A 253 -14.70 -1.79 2.03
CA LEU A 253 -14.36 -1.92 3.45
C LEU A 253 -15.60 -2.11 4.33
N ALA A 254 -16.65 -1.30 4.14
CA ALA A 254 -17.90 -1.42 4.89
C ALA A 254 -18.54 -2.79 4.67
N PHE A 255 -18.55 -3.28 3.44
CA PHE A 255 -19.03 -4.62 3.12
C PHE A 255 -18.25 -5.70 3.89
N LEU A 256 -16.91 -5.67 3.84
CA LEU A 256 -16.09 -6.65 4.56
C LEU A 256 -16.29 -6.58 6.08
N ILE A 257 -16.42 -5.38 6.65
CA ILE A 257 -16.70 -5.19 8.09
C ILE A 257 -18.04 -5.81 8.46
N ILE A 258 -19.09 -5.56 7.67
CA ILE A 258 -20.43 -6.13 7.93
C ILE A 258 -20.40 -7.65 7.83
N GLN A 259 -19.70 -8.21 6.84
CA GLN A 259 -19.56 -9.67 6.72
C GLN A 259 -18.79 -10.27 7.89
N ALA A 260 -17.70 -9.63 8.32
CA ALA A 260 -16.93 -10.06 9.49
C ALA A 260 -17.74 -9.98 10.79
N TYR A 261 -18.60 -8.96 10.93
CA TYR A 261 -19.52 -8.84 12.05
C TYR A 261 -20.54 -9.98 12.06
N ASN A 262 -21.22 -10.22 10.94
CA ASN A 262 -22.25 -11.26 10.83
C ASN A 262 -21.70 -12.68 11.06
N GLN A 263 -20.50 -12.96 10.56
CA GLN A 263 -19.87 -14.27 10.76
C GLN A 263 -19.60 -14.53 12.25
N ASN A 264 -19.16 -13.52 12.99
CA ASN A 264 -18.87 -13.65 14.42
C ASN A 264 -20.13 -13.69 15.29
N SER A 265 -21.19 -12.94 14.95
CA SER A 265 -22.46 -13.02 15.68
C SER A 265 -23.11 -14.40 15.57
N ASN A 266 -22.98 -15.05 14.41
CA ASN A 266 -23.50 -16.40 14.22
C ASN A 266 -22.70 -17.44 15.03
N LEU A 267 -21.39 -17.25 15.19
CA LEU A 267 -20.57 -18.11 16.04
C LEU A 267 -20.98 -18.02 17.51
N SER A 268 -21.18 -16.81 18.04
CA SER A 268 -21.58 -16.62 19.45
C SER A 268 -22.95 -17.23 19.78
N LEU A 269 -23.89 -17.20 18.83
CA LEU A 269 -25.20 -17.82 19.01
C LEU A 269 -25.08 -19.35 19.06
N SER A 270 -24.26 -19.94 18.18
CA SER A 270 -24.04 -21.40 18.15
C SER A 270 -23.34 -21.94 19.40
N GLU A 271 -22.40 -21.18 19.99
CA GLU A 271 -21.73 -21.56 21.23
C GLU A 271 -22.69 -21.54 22.43
N THR A 272 -23.64 -20.60 22.45
CA THR A 272 -24.65 -20.49 23.50
C THR A 272 -25.63 -21.68 23.44
N GLU A 273 -26.13 -22.02 22.26
CA GLU A 273 -27.02 -23.18 22.07
C GLU A 273 -26.35 -24.53 22.38
N SER A 274 -25.01 -24.61 22.27
CA SER A 274 -24.25 -25.82 22.61
C SER A 274 -23.99 -26.00 24.11
N ARG A 275 -24.04 -24.91 24.89
CA ARG A 275 -23.89 -24.94 26.36
C ARG A 275 -25.18 -25.24 27.09
N ASP A 276 -26.32 -24.96 26.46
CA ASP A 276 -27.65 -25.21 27.00
C ASP A 276 -28.18 -26.64 26.69
N LYS A 277 -27.38 -27.47 26.03
CA LYS A 277 -27.63 -28.90 25.77
C LYS A 277 -26.70 -29.78 26.59
#